data_AF-A0A0B7MD88-F1
#
_entry.id   AF-A0A0B7MD88-F1
#
_cell.length_a   1.000
_cell.length_b   1.000
_cell.length_c   1.000
_cell.angle_alpha   90.00
_cell.angle_beta   90.00
_cell.angle_gamma   90.00
#
_symmetry.space_group_name_H-M   'P 1'
#
loop_
_entity.id
_entity.type
_entity.pdbx_description
1 polymer ?
#
loop_
_entity_poly.entity_id
_entity_poly.type
_entity_poly.pdbx_seq_one_letter_code
_entity_poly.pdbx_strand_id
1 'polypeptide(L)'
;MKIILLRYRRLLIWGACFIFLAGVFVLSGLYNQVSGVFNSGKREVPIYAVDMKEKKLAISFDAAWGADCTPTLLKILKENNIKTTFFLTGIWVKEYPEMVKAIADAGHELGNHSLTHPHCNTLSEEEFIKELKDNEEMIYKLTKKRTRLFRPPFGEYDNNNIKAARKNGYEVIQWSVDSLDWQELGTEAVVDRILKNAHPGAIMLFHNNAKYTPEALPIILKKLKEDGYKIVPVSDLLIKGDYYVERHSGIQKKAAGSN
;
A
#
# COMPACT_ATOMS: atom_id res chain seq x y z
N MET A 1 26.03 -63.37 -40.88
CA MET A 1 25.42 -62.03 -41.04
C MET A 1 23.93 -62.13 -40.70
N LYS A 2 23.50 -61.73 -39.49
CA LYS A 2 22.07 -61.79 -39.11
C LYS A 2 21.39 -60.48 -39.50
N ILE A 3 20.62 -60.51 -40.59
CA ILE A 3 19.81 -59.36 -41.05
C ILE A 3 18.57 -59.30 -40.16
N ILE A 4 18.45 -58.24 -39.36
CA ILE A 4 17.29 -58.01 -38.49
C ILE A 4 16.13 -57.54 -39.38
N LEU A 5 15.28 -58.47 -39.80
CA LEU A 5 13.99 -58.17 -40.43
C LEU A 5 13.02 -57.65 -39.36
N LEU A 6 13.07 -56.34 -39.11
CA LEU A 6 12.05 -55.65 -38.32
C LEU A 6 10.70 -55.77 -39.05
N ARG A 7 9.80 -56.58 -38.49
CA ARG A 7 8.41 -56.73 -38.98
C ARG A 7 7.77 -55.34 -39.08
N TYR A 8 7.31 -54.96 -40.27
CA TYR A 8 6.65 -53.68 -40.59
C TYR A 8 5.58 -53.25 -39.56
N ARG A 9 4.83 -54.20 -39.00
CA ARG A 9 3.85 -53.94 -37.92
C ARG A 9 4.48 -53.37 -36.64
N ARG A 10 5.71 -53.77 -36.29
CA ARG A 10 6.44 -53.20 -35.15
C ARG A 10 6.85 -51.76 -35.43
N LEU A 11 7.33 -51.45 -36.64
CA LEU A 11 7.68 -50.08 -37.02
C LEU A 11 6.47 -49.14 -36.96
N LEU A 12 5.28 -49.60 -37.38
CA LEU A 12 4.04 -48.83 -37.23
C LEU A 12 3.66 -48.60 -35.77
N ILE A 13 3.82 -49.61 -34.90
CA ILE A 13 3.56 -49.48 -33.46
C ILE A 13 4.53 -48.47 -32.82
N TRP A 14 5.84 -48.58 -33.11
CA TRP A 14 6.84 -47.64 -32.61
C TRP A 14 6.60 -46.22 -33.11
N GLY A 15 6.22 -46.05 -34.37
CA GLY A 15 5.84 -44.75 -34.94
C GLY A 15 4.60 -44.15 -34.28
N ALA A 16 3.56 -44.94 -34.05
CA ALA A 16 2.36 -44.49 -33.34
C ALA A 16 2.64 -44.12 -31.87
N CYS A 17 3.47 -44.91 -31.17
CA CYS A 17 3.91 -44.58 -29.81
C CYS A 17 4.73 -43.29 -29.78
N PHE A 18 5.60 -43.06 -30.77
CA PHE A 18 6.39 -41.83 -30.85
C PHE A 18 5.52 -40.60 -31.11
N ILE A 19 4.55 -40.70 -32.04
CA ILE A 19 3.59 -39.61 -32.32
C ILE A 19 2.74 -39.31 -31.07
N PHE A 20 2.29 -40.34 -30.35
CA PHE A 20 1.55 -40.18 -29.11
C PHE A 20 2.39 -39.47 -28.04
N LEU A 21 3.64 -39.91 -27.82
CA LEU A 21 4.55 -39.28 -26.85
C LEU A 21 4.90 -37.84 -27.22
N ALA A 22 5.15 -37.56 -28.51
CA ALA A 22 5.36 -36.21 -29.01
C ALA A 22 4.11 -35.33 -28.79
N GLY A 23 2.91 -35.87 -29.05
CA GLY A 23 1.64 -35.21 -28.79
C GLY A 23 1.45 -34.86 -27.31
N VAL A 24 1.73 -35.80 -26.41
CA VAL A 24 1.68 -35.56 -24.96
C VAL A 24 2.68 -34.49 -24.53
N PHE A 25 3.90 -34.51 -25.08
CA PHE A 25 4.92 -33.50 -24.77
C PHE A 25 4.48 -32.09 -25.23
N VAL A 26 3.95 -31.96 -26.45
CA VAL A 26 3.43 -30.69 -26.99
C VAL A 26 2.22 -30.21 -26.18
N LEU A 27 1.27 -31.09 -25.86
CA LEU A 27 0.12 -30.76 -25.00
C LEU A 27 0.55 -30.33 -23.60
N SER A 28 1.58 -30.95 -23.02
CA SER A 28 2.10 -30.57 -21.71
C SER A 28 2.79 -29.19 -21.72
N GLY A 29 3.52 -28.88 -22.80
CA GLY A 29 4.12 -27.55 -23.00
C GLY A 29 3.06 -26.45 -23.16
N LEU A 30 2.04 -26.71 -23.98
CA LEU A 30 0.87 -25.84 -24.12
C LEU A 30 0.11 -25.69 -22.81
N TYR A 31 -0.11 -26.77 -22.07
CA TYR A 31 -0.74 -26.72 -20.75
C TYR A 31 0.06 -25.88 -19.76
N ASN A 32 1.40 -26.00 -19.73
CA ASN A 32 2.26 -25.20 -18.88
C ASN A 32 2.27 -23.71 -19.29
N GLN A 33 2.19 -23.40 -20.58
CA GLN A 33 2.11 -22.03 -21.06
C GLN A 33 0.73 -21.39 -20.77
N VAL A 34 -0.35 -22.14 -21.01
CA VAL A 34 -1.72 -21.71 -20.73
C VAL A 34 -1.94 -21.59 -19.21
N SER A 35 -1.51 -22.57 -18.43
CA SER A 35 -1.54 -22.48 -16.97
C SER A 35 -0.62 -21.39 -16.46
N GLY A 36 0.52 -21.07 -17.07
CA GLY A 36 1.34 -19.91 -16.73
C GLY A 36 0.62 -18.57 -16.93
N VAL A 37 -0.22 -18.46 -17.96
CA VAL A 37 -1.08 -17.29 -18.21
C VAL A 37 -2.26 -17.21 -17.22
N PHE A 38 -2.91 -18.35 -16.93
CA PHE A 38 -3.97 -18.43 -15.92
C PHE A 38 -3.46 -18.39 -14.47
N ASN A 39 -2.19 -18.69 -14.27
CA ASN A 39 -1.43 -18.62 -13.02
C ASN A 39 -0.50 -17.40 -13.03
N SER A 40 -0.94 -16.31 -13.68
CA SER A 40 -0.52 -14.98 -13.25
C SER A 40 -0.84 -14.92 -11.75
N GLY A 41 0.22 -14.94 -10.92
CA GLY A 41 0.08 -15.09 -9.48
C GLY A 41 -1.00 -14.16 -8.96
N LYS A 42 -1.92 -14.71 -8.16
CA LYS A 42 -3.04 -14.01 -7.50
C LYS A 42 -2.71 -12.53 -7.27
N ARG A 43 -3.41 -11.62 -7.96
CA ARG A 43 -3.22 -10.16 -7.83
C ARG A 43 -3.17 -9.77 -6.36
N GLU A 44 -2.06 -9.18 -5.96
CA GLU A 44 -1.89 -8.58 -4.66
C GLU A 44 -2.42 -7.15 -4.72
N VAL A 45 -3.08 -6.73 -3.65
CA VAL A 45 -3.57 -5.36 -3.51
C VAL A 45 -3.21 -4.82 -2.13
N PRO A 46 -2.90 -3.53 -2.03
CA PRO A 46 -2.75 -2.84 -0.75
C PRO A 46 -4.12 -2.60 -0.11
N ILE A 47 -4.11 -2.12 1.13
CA ILE A 47 -5.32 -1.78 1.88
C ILE A 47 -5.71 -0.33 1.54
N TYR A 48 -6.86 -0.16 0.90
CA TYR A 48 -7.44 1.15 0.54
C TYR A 48 -8.41 1.66 1.61
N ALA A 49 -9.15 0.75 2.25
CA ALA A 49 -10.10 1.02 3.30
C ALA A 49 -10.35 -0.25 4.13
N VAL A 50 -11.06 -0.11 5.25
CA VAL A 50 -11.43 -1.22 6.13
C VAL A 50 -12.94 -1.40 6.15
N ASP A 51 -13.42 -2.64 6.02
CA ASP A 51 -14.84 -2.93 6.16
C ASP A 51 -15.25 -2.86 7.63
N MET A 52 -15.98 -1.80 7.99
CA MET A 52 -16.50 -1.61 9.34
C MET A 52 -17.77 -0.76 9.37
N LYS A 53 -18.61 -1.02 10.37
CA LYS A 53 -19.84 -0.25 10.63
C LYS A 53 -19.63 0.94 11.56
N GLU A 54 -18.61 0.87 12.43
CA GLU A 54 -18.30 1.96 13.34
C GLU A 54 -17.82 3.17 12.53
N LYS A 55 -18.29 4.37 12.87
CA LYS A 55 -17.83 5.62 12.25
C LYS A 55 -16.42 5.96 12.70
N LYS A 56 -15.45 5.19 12.22
CA LYS A 56 -14.01 5.44 12.35
C LYS A 56 -13.43 5.67 10.96
N LEU A 57 -12.46 6.55 10.86
CA LEU A 57 -11.66 6.76 9.66
C LEU A 57 -10.26 7.23 10.04
N ALA A 58 -9.33 7.16 9.10
CA ALA A 58 -7.99 7.71 9.25
C ALA A 58 -7.80 8.90 8.32
N ILE A 59 -7.28 9.99 8.86
CA ILE A 59 -6.58 11.01 8.07
C ILE A 59 -5.11 10.62 8.07
N SER A 60 -4.40 10.83 6.96
CA SER A 60 -2.98 10.56 6.84
C SER A 60 -2.29 11.61 5.97
N PHE A 61 -1.01 11.84 6.21
CA PHE A 61 -0.21 12.83 5.50
C PHE A 61 1.02 12.19 4.86
N ASP A 62 1.20 12.36 3.57
CA ASP A 62 2.45 12.01 2.89
C ASP A 62 3.40 13.21 2.98
N ALA A 63 4.63 12.95 3.43
CA ALA A 63 5.68 13.95 3.59
C ALA A 63 6.83 13.65 2.64
N ALA A 64 6.79 14.30 1.48
CA ALA A 64 7.75 14.13 0.39
C ALA A 64 8.41 15.44 -0.04
N TRP A 65 7.86 16.62 0.32
CA TRP A 65 8.44 17.94 0.03
C TRP A 65 8.05 18.95 1.10
N GLY A 66 8.95 19.88 1.41
CA GLY A 66 8.68 21.03 2.27
C GLY A 66 8.20 20.70 3.69
N ALA A 67 8.21 21.69 4.56
CA ALA A 67 7.78 21.50 5.95
C ALA A 67 7.08 22.70 6.58
N ASP A 68 6.90 23.79 5.84
CA ASP A 68 6.38 25.07 6.35
C ASP A 68 4.98 24.93 6.98
N CYS A 69 4.13 24.07 6.40
CA CYS A 69 2.80 23.82 6.95
C CYS A 69 2.80 22.83 8.13
N THR A 70 3.85 22.02 8.28
CA THR A 70 3.87 20.90 9.25
C THR A 70 3.67 21.36 10.70
N PRO A 71 4.32 22.43 11.20
CA PRO A 71 4.06 22.97 12.54
C PRO A 71 2.59 23.36 12.76
N THR A 72 1.96 23.98 11.76
CA THR A 72 0.55 24.38 11.82
C THR A 72 -0.37 23.17 11.85
N LEU A 73 -0.10 22.14 11.04
CA LEU A 73 -0.85 20.88 11.07
C LEU A 73 -0.75 20.20 12.45
N LEU A 74 0.45 20.11 13.02
CA LEU A 74 0.65 19.54 14.35
C LEU A 74 -0.11 20.31 15.44
N LYS A 75 -0.16 21.65 15.35
CA LYS A 75 -0.96 22.49 16.24
C LYS A 75 -2.45 22.17 16.12
N ILE A 76 -2.99 22.16 14.89
CA ILE A 76 -4.41 21.85 14.62
C ILE A 76 -4.78 20.46 15.17
N LEU A 77 -3.95 19.45 14.91
CA LEU A 77 -4.17 18.09 15.38
C LEU A 77 -4.14 18.00 16.91
N LYS A 78 -3.21 18.71 17.57
CA LYS A 78 -3.13 18.80 19.03
C LYS A 78 -4.36 19.46 19.64
N GLU A 79 -4.78 20.61 19.12
CA GLU A 79 -5.98 21.33 19.58
C GLU A 79 -7.25 20.49 19.42
N ASN A 80 -7.26 19.59 18.45
CA ASN A 80 -8.35 18.67 18.20
C ASN A 80 -8.25 17.32 18.93
N ASN A 81 -7.18 17.11 19.71
CA ASN A 81 -6.85 15.83 20.36
C ASN A 81 -6.84 14.63 19.39
N ILE A 82 -6.23 14.80 18.22
CA ILE A 82 -6.16 13.77 17.17
C ILE A 82 -4.72 13.25 17.07
N LYS A 83 -4.60 11.91 17.02
CA LYS A 83 -3.41 11.22 16.52
C LYS A 83 -3.72 10.62 15.16
N THR A 84 -2.74 10.64 14.29
CA THR A 84 -2.85 10.37 12.84
C THR A 84 -1.52 9.78 12.37
N THR A 85 -1.42 9.45 11.09
CA THR A 85 -0.27 8.77 10.47
C THR A 85 0.41 9.70 9.46
N PHE A 86 1.73 9.84 9.58
CA PHE A 86 2.57 10.54 8.61
C PHE A 86 3.45 9.53 7.88
N PHE A 87 3.32 9.41 6.56
CA PHE A 87 4.19 8.59 5.72
C PHE A 87 5.37 9.44 5.23
N LEU A 88 6.58 9.10 5.68
CA LEU A 88 7.76 9.95 5.47
C LEU A 88 8.68 9.34 4.41
N THR A 89 9.13 10.14 3.44
CA THR A 89 10.20 9.73 2.53
C THR A 89 11.57 9.91 3.20
N GLY A 90 12.56 9.09 2.83
CA GLY A 90 13.91 9.22 3.34
C GLY A 90 14.58 10.55 2.99
N ILE A 91 14.34 11.08 1.78
CA ILE A 91 14.78 12.42 1.37
C ILE A 91 14.22 13.49 2.31
N TRP A 92 12.94 13.41 2.67
CA TRP A 92 12.30 14.35 3.58
C TRP A 92 12.82 14.21 5.01
N VAL A 93 13.01 12.97 5.48
CA VAL A 93 13.60 12.67 6.80
C VAL A 93 15.01 13.26 6.94
N LYS A 94 15.81 13.22 5.87
CA LYS A 94 17.16 13.80 5.84
C LYS A 94 17.12 15.33 5.93
N GLU A 95 16.19 15.95 5.21
CA GLU A 95 16.09 17.40 5.08
C GLU A 95 15.45 18.06 6.31
N TYR A 96 14.45 17.42 6.91
CA TYR A 96 13.66 17.96 8.01
C TYR A 96 13.68 17.10 9.29
N PRO A 97 14.87 16.72 9.83
CA PRO A 97 14.96 15.78 10.95
C PRO A 97 14.26 16.30 12.23
N GLU A 98 14.22 17.62 12.43
CA GLU A 98 13.50 18.23 13.56
C GLU A 98 11.98 18.08 13.43
N MET A 99 11.44 18.09 12.21
CA MET A 99 10.01 17.85 11.99
C MET A 99 9.65 16.38 12.19
N VAL A 100 10.52 15.45 11.79
CA VAL A 100 10.36 14.02 12.08
C VAL A 100 10.24 13.81 13.60
N LYS A 101 11.14 14.40 14.39
CA LYS A 101 11.10 14.35 15.86
C LYS A 101 9.81 14.98 16.39
N ALA A 102 9.45 16.18 15.93
CA ALA A 102 8.24 16.87 16.37
C ALA A 102 6.97 16.04 16.12
N ILE A 103 6.84 15.40 14.96
CA ILE A 103 5.73 14.48 14.64
C ILE A 103 5.73 13.29 15.61
N ALA A 104 6.90 12.70 15.85
CA ALA A 104 7.04 11.54 16.74
C ALA A 104 6.74 11.87 18.21
N ASP A 105 7.23 13.00 18.70
CA ASP A 105 7.07 13.51 20.08
C ASP A 105 5.64 13.97 20.33
N ALA A 106 4.98 14.51 19.31
CA ALA A 106 3.54 14.75 19.32
C ALA A 106 2.72 13.44 19.34
N GLY A 107 3.35 12.27 19.25
CA GLY A 107 2.69 10.97 19.40
C GLY A 107 1.94 10.51 18.15
N HIS A 108 2.22 11.09 16.99
CA HIS A 108 1.67 10.60 15.73
C HIS A 108 2.36 9.30 15.30
N GLU A 109 1.65 8.49 14.52
CA GLU A 109 2.19 7.28 13.91
C GLU A 109 3.09 7.66 12.73
N LEU A 110 4.21 6.95 12.60
CA LEU A 110 5.14 7.11 11.48
C LEU A 110 5.01 5.91 10.53
N GLY A 111 4.77 6.21 9.25
CA GLY A 111 4.76 5.28 8.13
C GLY A 111 5.99 5.49 7.22
N ASN A 112 6.35 4.45 6.49
CA ASN A 112 7.41 4.48 5.48
C ASN A 112 6.84 4.91 4.13
N HIS A 113 7.49 5.85 3.44
CA HIS A 113 7.10 6.30 2.11
C HIS A 113 8.25 6.17 1.09
N SER A 114 9.07 5.11 1.20
CA SER A 114 10.33 4.88 0.47
C SER A 114 11.46 5.85 0.84
N LEU A 115 12.68 5.57 0.40
CA LEU A 115 13.84 6.42 0.67
C LEU A 115 13.85 7.61 -0.30
N THR A 116 13.73 7.35 -1.60
CA THR A 116 14.00 8.33 -2.67
C THR A 116 12.77 8.77 -3.45
N HIS A 117 11.58 8.29 -3.06
CA HIS A 117 10.31 8.53 -3.76
C HIS A 117 10.28 8.02 -5.23
N PRO A 118 10.71 6.76 -5.51
CA PRO A 118 10.76 6.23 -6.87
C PRO A 118 9.42 5.65 -7.35
N HIS A 119 9.30 5.45 -8.66
CA HIS A 119 8.28 4.57 -9.26
C HIS A 119 8.59 3.13 -8.87
N CYS A 120 7.99 2.64 -7.77
CA CYS A 120 8.39 1.39 -7.13
C CYS A 120 8.29 0.18 -8.08
N ASN A 121 7.31 0.16 -8.97
CA ASN A 121 7.09 -0.91 -9.96
C ASN A 121 8.21 -1.05 -11.02
N THR A 122 9.17 -0.12 -11.05
CA THR A 122 10.35 -0.18 -11.92
C THR A 122 11.58 -0.76 -11.24
N LEU A 123 11.52 -0.98 -9.92
CA LEU A 123 12.64 -1.47 -9.12
C LEU A 123 12.72 -3.00 -9.11
N SER A 124 13.93 -3.53 -8.97
CA SER A 124 14.13 -4.91 -8.53
C SER A 124 13.68 -5.09 -7.07
N GLU A 125 13.42 -6.33 -6.66
CA GLU A 125 13.07 -6.64 -5.25
C GLU A 125 14.17 -6.16 -4.29
N GLU A 126 15.45 -6.28 -4.65
CA GLU A 126 16.58 -5.85 -3.83
C GLU A 126 16.62 -4.33 -3.65
N GLU A 127 16.47 -3.58 -4.73
CA GLU A 127 16.39 -2.12 -4.70
C GLU A 127 15.18 -1.64 -3.88
N PHE A 128 14.02 -2.25 -4.09
CA PHE A 128 12.82 -1.95 -3.33
C PHE A 128 12.98 -2.24 -1.83
N ILE A 129 13.58 -3.37 -1.45
CA ILE A 129 13.85 -3.69 -0.04
C ILE A 129 14.83 -2.67 0.56
N LYS A 130 15.81 -2.21 -0.21
CA LYS A 130 16.76 -1.17 0.23
C LYS A 130 16.05 0.15 0.49
N GLU A 131 15.14 0.57 -0.40
CA GLU A 131 14.29 1.75 -0.23
C GLU A 131 13.48 1.70 1.08
N LEU A 132 12.93 0.52 1.43
CA LEU A 132 12.20 0.35 2.68
C LEU A 132 13.12 0.41 3.91
N LYS A 133 14.18 -0.40 3.94
CA LYS A 133 15.02 -0.59 5.13
C LYS A 133 15.83 0.65 5.48
N ASP A 134 16.39 1.33 4.48
CA ASP A 134 17.23 2.49 4.73
C ASP A 134 16.39 3.66 5.26
N ASN A 135 15.18 3.86 4.72
CA ASN A 135 14.27 4.87 5.25
C ASN A 135 13.82 4.54 6.68
N GLU A 136 13.45 3.28 6.96
CA GLU A 136 13.10 2.87 8.33
C GLU A 136 14.24 3.14 9.30
N GLU A 137 15.48 2.83 8.92
CA GLU A 137 16.63 3.03 9.78
C GLU A 137 16.91 4.52 10.03
N MET A 138 16.69 5.39 9.04
CA MET A 138 16.76 6.84 9.24
C MET A 138 15.72 7.33 10.25
N ILE A 139 14.46 6.90 10.10
CA ILE A 139 13.38 7.24 11.02
C ILE A 139 13.69 6.71 12.44
N TYR A 140 14.15 5.46 12.54
CA TYR A 140 14.48 4.83 13.82
C TYR A 140 15.65 5.53 14.52
N LYS A 141 16.69 5.95 13.80
CA LYS A 141 17.82 6.66 14.40
C LYS A 141 17.37 7.95 15.10
N LEU A 142 16.46 8.69 14.49
CA LEU A 142 15.92 9.95 15.00
C LEU A 142 14.91 9.77 16.14
N THR A 143 14.03 8.78 16.03
CA THR A 143 12.81 8.71 16.86
C THR A 143 12.77 7.51 17.80
N LYS A 144 13.65 6.53 17.59
CA LYS A 144 13.62 5.19 18.21
C LYS A 144 12.31 4.42 17.95
N LYS A 145 11.52 4.83 16.96
CA LYS A 145 10.30 4.16 16.51
C LYS A 145 10.53 3.45 15.18
N ARG A 146 10.03 2.21 15.07
CA ARG A 146 10.03 1.43 13.82
C ARG A 146 8.70 1.65 13.10
N THR A 147 8.72 1.67 11.78
CA THR A 147 7.52 1.83 10.95
C THR A 147 6.97 0.45 10.59
N ARG A 148 5.64 0.30 10.59
CA ARG A 148 4.96 -0.97 10.24
C ARG A 148 4.02 -0.83 9.04
N LEU A 149 3.82 0.39 8.58
CA LEU A 149 3.00 0.73 7.44
C LEU A 149 3.90 1.28 6.35
N PHE A 150 3.67 0.86 5.11
CA PHE A 150 4.32 1.39 3.93
C PHE A 150 3.25 1.91 2.96
N ARG A 151 3.44 3.12 2.42
CA ARG A 151 2.65 3.63 1.32
C ARG A 151 3.58 3.82 0.11
N PRO A 152 3.28 3.23 -1.06
CA PRO A 152 4.10 3.44 -2.24
C PRO A 152 3.95 4.86 -2.78
N PRO A 153 5.05 5.54 -3.15
CA PRO A 153 5.02 6.77 -3.94
C PRO A 153 4.09 6.69 -5.14
N PHE A 154 3.41 7.81 -5.44
CA PHE A 154 2.47 7.94 -6.56
C PHE A 154 1.28 6.97 -6.55
N GLY A 155 1.15 6.17 -5.48
CA GLY A 155 0.22 5.05 -5.44
C GLY A 155 0.59 3.89 -6.37
N GLU A 156 1.84 3.82 -6.85
CA GLU A 156 2.27 2.83 -7.84
C GLU A 156 2.82 1.56 -7.20
N TYR A 157 2.29 0.40 -7.61
CA TYR A 157 2.71 -0.89 -7.07
C TYR A 157 2.53 -2.02 -8.09
N ASP A 158 3.18 -3.13 -7.81
CA ASP A 158 2.94 -4.41 -8.46
C ASP A 158 2.86 -5.54 -7.40
N ASN A 159 2.65 -6.78 -7.87
CA ASN A 159 2.58 -7.93 -6.98
C ASN A 159 3.90 -8.19 -6.24
N ASN A 160 5.03 -7.91 -6.86
CA ASN A 160 6.35 -8.21 -6.30
C ASN A 160 6.63 -7.28 -5.13
N ASN A 161 6.39 -5.99 -5.29
CA ASN A 161 6.60 -4.97 -4.27
C ASN A 161 5.66 -5.17 -3.07
N ILE A 162 4.39 -5.52 -3.31
CA ILE A 162 3.48 -5.79 -2.19
C ILE A 162 3.95 -7.01 -1.38
N LYS A 163 4.35 -8.09 -2.05
CA LYS A 163 4.86 -9.29 -1.37
C LYS A 163 6.15 -9.00 -0.63
N ALA A 164 7.08 -8.27 -1.25
CA ALA A 164 8.35 -7.88 -0.66
C ALA A 164 8.13 -7.01 0.60
N ALA A 165 7.23 -6.03 0.54
CA ALA A 165 6.89 -5.19 1.68
C ALA A 165 6.32 -6.03 2.85
N ARG A 166 5.33 -6.89 2.57
CA ARG A 166 4.74 -7.78 3.58
C ARG A 166 5.74 -8.76 4.18
N LYS A 167 6.62 -9.35 3.36
CA LYS A 167 7.72 -10.22 3.82
C LYS A 167 8.70 -9.49 4.74
N ASN A 168 8.85 -8.18 4.58
CA ASN A 168 9.66 -7.33 5.45
C ASN A 168 8.84 -6.69 6.60
N GLY A 169 7.63 -7.16 6.87
CA GLY A 169 6.84 -6.79 8.04
C GLY A 169 6.03 -5.49 7.90
N TYR A 170 5.76 -5.07 6.65
CA TYR A 170 4.91 -3.92 6.35
C TYR A 170 3.51 -4.33 5.90
N GLU A 171 2.50 -3.64 6.43
CA GLU A 171 1.23 -3.52 5.71
C GLU A 171 1.34 -2.43 4.65
N VAL A 172 0.86 -2.74 3.44
CA VAL A 172 0.89 -1.79 2.33
C VAL A 172 -0.43 -1.03 2.29
N ILE A 173 -0.35 0.29 2.39
CA ILE A 173 -1.47 1.19 2.59
C ILE A 173 -1.65 2.10 1.36
N GLN A 174 -2.89 2.28 0.97
CA GLN A 174 -3.35 3.26 -0.02
C GLN A 174 -4.35 4.23 0.64
N TRP A 175 -5.26 4.79 -0.13
CA TRP A 175 -6.35 5.64 0.34
C TRP A 175 -7.62 5.36 -0.45
N SER A 176 -8.78 5.37 0.20
CA SER A 176 -10.08 5.33 -0.47
C SER A 176 -10.60 6.73 -0.80
N VAL A 177 -10.05 7.77 -0.16
CA VAL A 177 -10.43 9.17 -0.35
C VAL A 177 -9.18 10.02 -0.52
N ASP A 178 -9.08 10.68 -1.68
CA ASP A 178 -7.98 11.59 -2.00
C ASP A 178 -8.44 13.04 -1.85
N SER A 179 -7.72 13.85 -1.07
CA SER A 179 -7.99 15.29 -0.93
C SER A 179 -7.69 16.08 -2.20
N LEU A 180 -6.78 15.61 -3.05
CA LEU A 180 -6.16 16.36 -4.15
C LEU A 180 -5.59 17.72 -3.71
N ASP A 181 -5.16 17.83 -2.46
CA ASP A 181 -4.64 19.08 -1.90
C ASP A 181 -3.37 19.60 -2.61
N TRP A 182 -2.58 18.70 -3.19
CA TRP A 182 -1.42 19.00 -4.03
C TRP A 182 -1.77 19.74 -5.34
N GLN A 183 -3.04 19.74 -5.78
CA GLN A 183 -3.48 20.49 -6.96
C GLN A 183 -3.75 21.97 -6.67
N GLU A 184 -3.72 22.37 -5.40
CA GLU A 184 -3.91 23.77 -4.99
C GLU A 184 -5.21 24.42 -5.50
N LEU A 185 -6.31 23.64 -5.56
CA LEU A 185 -7.62 24.09 -6.05
C LEU A 185 -8.40 24.96 -5.03
N GLY A 186 -7.79 25.29 -3.89
CA GLY A 186 -8.39 26.08 -2.82
C GLY A 186 -8.98 25.26 -1.68
N THR A 187 -9.22 25.95 -0.56
CA THR A 187 -9.69 25.36 0.71
C THR A 187 -11.04 24.64 0.57
N GLU A 188 -12.02 25.26 -0.09
CA GLU A 188 -13.36 24.68 -0.28
C GLU A 188 -13.33 23.39 -1.10
N ALA A 189 -12.50 23.33 -2.15
CA ALA A 189 -12.36 22.14 -2.98
C ALA A 189 -11.86 20.92 -2.18
N VAL A 190 -10.89 21.14 -1.28
CA VAL A 190 -10.37 20.10 -0.37
C VAL A 190 -11.45 19.66 0.62
N VAL A 191 -12.16 20.62 1.23
CA VAL A 191 -13.24 20.36 2.20
C VAL A 191 -14.35 19.53 1.56
N ASP A 192 -14.89 19.98 0.43
CA ASP A 192 -16.00 19.32 -0.26
C ASP A 192 -15.65 17.91 -0.67
N ARG A 193 -14.45 17.72 -1.23
CA ARG A 193 -13.98 16.42 -1.68
C ARG A 193 -13.88 15.43 -0.53
N ILE A 194 -13.33 15.84 0.59
CA ILE A 194 -13.16 14.97 1.75
C ILE A 194 -14.51 14.62 2.38
N LEU A 195 -15.36 15.61 2.61
CA LEU A 195 -16.65 15.40 3.29
C LEU A 195 -17.63 14.61 2.42
N LYS A 196 -17.68 14.86 1.11
CA LYS A 196 -18.55 14.14 0.17
C LYS A 196 -18.23 12.65 0.10
N ASN A 197 -16.96 12.29 0.25
CA ASN A 197 -16.49 10.91 0.09
C ASN A 197 -16.18 10.23 1.45
N ALA A 198 -16.47 10.88 2.58
CA ALA A 198 -16.23 10.30 3.89
C ALA A 198 -17.14 9.09 4.14
N HIS A 199 -16.55 7.96 4.50
CA HIS A 199 -17.27 6.73 4.85
C HIS A 199 -16.57 6.00 6.01
N PRO A 200 -17.27 5.14 6.76
CA PRO A 200 -16.66 4.25 7.74
C PRO A 200 -15.49 3.44 7.13
N GLY A 201 -14.38 3.37 7.85
CA GLY A 201 -13.18 2.66 7.41
C GLY A 201 -12.36 3.37 6.34
N ALA A 202 -12.68 4.62 5.99
CA ALA A 202 -11.92 5.37 5.01
C ALA A 202 -10.49 5.67 5.49
N ILE A 203 -9.54 5.61 4.56
CA ILE A 203 -8.19 6.16 4.71
C ILE A 203 -8.11 7.36 3.77
N MET A 204 -7.91 8.55 4.34
CA MET A 204 -7.88 9.83 3.64
C MET A 204 -6.43 10.29 3.43
N LEU A 205 -6.09 10.62 2.18
CA LEU A 205 -4.77 11.15 1.79
C LEU A 205 -4.75 12.68 1.79
N PHE A 206 -3.74 13.23 2.44
CA PHE A 206 -3.30 14.62 2.38
C PHE A 206 -1.78 14.67 2.27
N HIS A 207 -1.22 15.85 2.07
CA HIS A 207 0.22 16.10 2.09
C HIS A 207 0.59 17.09 3.20
N ASN A 208 1.74 16.89 3.82
CA ASN A 208 2.19 17.66 5.00
C ASN A 208 2.44 19.15 4.69
N ASN A 209 2.65 19.48 3.41
CA ASN A 209 3.03 20.82 2.95
C ASN A 209 2.14 21.35 1.81
N ALA A 210 0.94 20.81 1.67
CA ALA A 210 -0.03 21.35 0.72
C ALA A 210 -0.62 22.68 1.23
N LYS A 211 -0.60 23.70 0.36
CA LYS A 211 -0.90 25.10 0.69
C LYS A 211 -2.21 25.32 1.44
N TYR A 212 -3.30 24.69 0.99
CA TYR A 212 -4.64 24.91 1.55
C TYR A 212 -5.03 23.92 2.65
N THR A 213 -4.22 22.89 2.89
CA THR A 213 -4.52 21.85 3.90
C THR A 213 -4.61 22.43 5.33
N PRO A 214 -3.74 23.37 5.76
CA PRO A 214 -3.89 24.01 7.07
C PRO A 214 -5.22 24.76 7.28
N GLU A 215 -5.79 25.34 6.23
CA GLU A 215 -7.06 26.05 6.30
C GLU A 215 -8.26 25.10 6.21
N ALA A 216 -8.16 24.05 5.38
CA ALA A 216 -9.22 23.08 5.18
C ALA A 216 -9.38 22.13 6.38
N LEU A 217 -8.27 21.73 7.00
CA LEU A 217 -8.25 20.68 8.02
C LEU A 217 -9.16 21.01 9.22
N PRO A 218 -9.15 22.21 9.84
CA PRO A 218 -10.05 22.52 10.95
C PRO A 218 -11.54 22.37 10.60
N ILE A 219 -11.94 22.74 9.38
CA ILE A 219 -13.32 22.64 8.89
C ILE A 219 -13.71 21.17 8.75
N ILE A 220 -12.84 20.38 8.11
CA ILE A 220 -13.01 18.94 7.93
C ILE A 220 -13.12 18.24 9.28
N LEU A 221 -12.19 18.50 10.19
CA LEU A 221 -12.15 17.86 11.51
C LEU A 221 -13.41 18.15 12.32
N LYS A 222 -13.88 19.41 12.30
CA LYS A 222 -15.11 19.81 12.97
C LYS A 222 -16.30 19.03 12.40
N LYS A 223 -16.47 19.03 11.07
CA LYS A 223 -17.62 18.42 10.43
C LYS A 223 -17.65 16.88 10.57
N LEU A 224 -16.50 16.22 10.43
CA LEU A 224 -16.39 14.78 10.65
C LEU A 224 -16.76 14.40 12.09
N LYS A 225 -16.32 15.17 13.09
CA LYS A 225 -16.69 14.96 14.50
C LYS A 225 -18.18 15.17 14.74
N GLU A 226 -18.76 16.23 14.18
CA GLU A 226 -20.22 16.49 14.24
C GLU A 226 -21.03 15.34 13.62
N ASP A 227 -20.52 14.75 12.55
CA ASP A 227 -21.13 13.59 11.88
C ASP A 227 -20.88 12.27 12.64
N GLY A 228 -20.18 12.31 13.77
CA GLY A 228 -19.94 11.20 14.69
C GLY A 228 -18.72 10.34 14.35
N TYR A 229 -17.81 10.81 13.50
CA TYR A 229 -16.58 10.08 13.19
C TYR A 229 -15.52 10.22 14.27
N LYS A 230 -14.90 9.10 14.63
CA LYS A 230 -13.64 9.06 15.35
C LYS A 230 -12.48 8.98 14.36
N ILE A 231 -11.52 9.89 14.50
CA ILE A 231 -10.31 9.94 13.67
C ILE A 231 -9.19 9.23 14.42
N VAL A 232 -8.60 8.22 13.79
CA VAL A 232 -7.57 7.36 14.38
C VAL A 232 -6.36 7.23 13.45
N PRO A 233 -5.17 6.85 13.98
CA PRO A 233 -4.07 6.39 13.14
C PRO A 233 -4.49 5.22 12.25
N VAL A 234 -3.83 5.06 11.11
CA VAL A 234 -4.15 3.99 10.15
C VAL A 234 -4.06 2.62 10.81
N SER A 235 -3.04 2.32 11.60
CA SER A 235 -2.92 1.00 12.26
C SER A 235 -4.05 0.69 13.25
N ASP A 236 -4.67 1.71 13.85
CA ASP A 236 -5.83 1.56 14.73
C ASP A 236 -7.13 1.34 13.97
N LEU A 237 -7.14 1.67 12.67
CA LEU A 237 -8.25 1.39 11.76
C LEU A 237 -8.20 -0.05 11.25
N LEU A 238 -7.00 -0.61 11.05
CA LEU A 238 -6.80 -1.93 10.45
C LEU A 238 -7.37 -3.07 11.31
N ILE A 239 -7.92 -4.08 10.64
CA ILE A 239 -8.29 -5.36 11.25
C ILE A 239 -7.02 -6.11 11.64
N LYS A 240 -6.93 -6.49 12.92
CA LYS A 240 -5.85 -7.31 13.46
C LYS A 240 -6.25 -8.79 13.43
N GLY A 241 -5.28 -9.70 13.29
CA GLY A 241 -5.51 -11.14 13.22
C GLY A 241 -5.89 -11.60 11.81
N ASP A 242 -6.85 -12.52 11.70
CA ASP A 242 -7.21 -13.13 10.43
C ASP A 242 -8.09 -12.18 9.59
N TYR A 243 -7.49 -11.60 8.55
CA TYR A 243 -8.17 -10.78 7.55
C TYR A 243 -7.76 -11.19 6.13
N TYR A 244 -8.52 -10.70 5.16
CA TYR A 244 -8.11 -10.69 3.76
C TYR A 244 -8.34 -9.30 3.16
N VAL A 245 -7.62 -9.00 2.08
CA VAL A 245 -7.87 -7.78 1.28
C VAL A 245 -8.59 -8.19 0.01
N GLU A 246 -9.77 -7.62 -0.19
CA GLU A 246 -10.61 -7.89 -1.35
C GLU A 246 -9.96 -7.35 -2.63
N ARG A 247 -9.61 -8.23 -3.57
CA ARG A 247 -8.73 -7.90 -4.70
C ARG A 247 -9.24 -6.84 -5.67
N HIS A 248 -10.56 -6.66 -5.76
CA HIS A 248 -11.14 -5.71 -6.70
C HIS A 248 -11.32 -4.31 -6.07
N SER A 249 -11.52 -4.24 -4.76
CA SER A 249 -11.82 -3.00 -4.04
C SER A 249 -10.66 -2.50 -3.17
N GLY A 250 -9.72 -3.38 -2.81
CA GLY A 250 -8.68 -3.08 -1.83
C GLY A 250 -9.20 -2.97 -0.39
N ILE A 251 -10.45 -3.36 -0.13
CA ILE A 251 -11.07 -3.28 1.19
C ILE A 251 -10.57 -4.45 2.06
N GLN A 252 -10.05 -4.13 3.24
CA GLN A 252 -9.68 -5.12 4.25
C GLN A 252 -10.94 -5.64 4.95
N LYS A 253 -11.11 -6.96 5.00
CA LYS A 253 -12.28 -7.64 5.59
C LYS A 253 -11.82 -8.73 6.56
N LYS A 254 -12.58 -8.98 7.62
CA LYS A 254 -12.34 -10.12 8.51
C LYS A 254 -12.47 -11.42 7.73
N ALA A 255 -11.58 -12.37 7.96
CA ALA A 255 -11.74 -13.71 7.39
C ALA A 255 -12.90 -14.43 8.12
N ALA A 256 -13.75 -15.13 7.35
CA ALA A 256 -14.85 -15.89 7.92
C ALA A 256 -14.32 -16.96 8.90
N GLY A 257 -14.84 -16.98 10.13
CA GLY A 257 -14.45 -17.94 11.17
C GLY A 257 -13.60 -17.37 12.31
N SER A 258 -13.24 -16.08 12.28
CA SER A 258 -12.56 -15.39 13.39
C SER A 258 -13.59 -14.78 14.36
N ASN A 259 -13.90 -15.52 15.42
CA ASN A 259 -14.66 -15.02 16.57
C ASN A 259 -13.74 -14.30 17.56
#